data_AF-A0A8W8KQV0-F1
#
_entry.id   AF-A0A8W8KQV0-F1
#
_cell.length_a   1.000
_cell.length_b   1.000
_cell.length_c   1.000
_cell.angle_alpha   90.00
_cell.angle_beta   90.00
_cell.angle_gamma   90.00
#
_symmetry.space_group_name_H-M   'P 1'
#
loop_
_entity.id
_entity.type
_entity.pdbx_description
1 polymer ?
#
loop_
_entity_poly.entity_id
_entity_poly.type
_entity_poly.pdbx_seq_one_letter_code
_entity_poly.pdbx_strand_id
1 'polypeptide(L)'
;MANSINKSKEQIVAGFQELRQQQRALASKISELEMDMKEHELVIETLKDVAPERKCFRMVGGVLVERTVKDVLPALVNNKEQMNKLVETLTKQLETKGNEINKYRERHNLKIKGEESKDMEKSSKDVKTGGVLVAKES
;
A
#
# COMPACT_ATOMS: atom_id res chain seq x y z
N MET A 1 -38.07 11.78 9.53
CA MET A 1 -38.08 10.56 10.37
C MET A 1 -36.77 9.82 10.13
N ALA A 2 -35.79 9.98 11.02
CA ALA A 2 -34.50 9.31 10.90
C ALA A 2 -34.63 7.89 11.46
N ASN A 3 -34.58 6.91 10.57
CA ASN A 3 -34.68 5.51 10.93
C ASN A 3 -33.35 5.06 11.56
N SER A 4 -33.17 5.29 12.86
CA SER A 4 -32.10 4.68 13.65
C SER A 4 -32.43 3.20 13.80
N ILE A 5 -32.03 2.40 12.80
CA ILE A 5 -32.02 0.95 12.89
C ILE A 5 -31.00 0.61 14.00
N ASN A 6 -31.50 0.25 15.18
CA ASN A 6 -30.69 -0.36 16.23
C ASN A 6 -30.15 -1.70 15.68
N LYS A 7 -28.94 -1.65 15.12
CA LYS A 7 -28.22 -2.83 14.65
C LYS A 7 -27.94 -3.76 15.84
N SER A 8 -28.08 -5.07 15.63
CA SER A 8 -27.72 -6.05 16.66
C SER A 8 -26.21 -6.00 16.94
N LYS A 9 -25.78 -6.52 18.10
CA LYS A 9 -24.35 -6.58 18.44
C LYS A 9 -23.55 -7.36 17.39
N GLU A 10 -24.13 -8.43 16.87
CA GLU A 10 -23.55 -9.27 15.82
C GLU A 10 -23.40 -8.47 14.51
N GLN A 11 -24.41 -7.69 14.13
CA GLN A 11 -24.36 -6.83 12.93
C GLN A 11 -23.33 -5.72 13.07
N ILE A 12 -23.15 -5.16 14.27
CA ILE A 12 -22.14 -4.14 14.53
C ILE A 12 -20.73 -4.74 14.39
N VAL A 13 -20.49 -5.91 14.99
CA VAL A 13 -19.19 -6.59 14.90
C VAL A 13 -18.90 -7.00 13.45
N ALA A 14 -19.88 -7.54 12.73
CA ALA A 14 -19.73 -7.90 11.33
C ALA A 14 -19.37 -6.69 10.45
N GLY A 15 -20.07 -5.56 10.61
CA GLY A 15 -19.75 -4.32 9.88
C GLY A 15 -18.35 -3.79 10.19
N PHE A 16 -17.91 -3.89 11.45
CA PHE A 16 -16.54 -3.51 11.82
C PHE A 16 -15.48 -4.42 11.17
N GLN A 17 -15.73 -5.74 11.12
CA GLN A 17 -14.84 -6.69 10.45
C GLN A 17 -14.75 -6.43 8.95
N GLU A 18 -15.88 -6.11 8.32
CA GLU A 18 -15.94 -5.73 6.90
C GLU A 18 -15.11 -4.48 6.62
N LEU A 19 -15.25 -3.42 7.42
CA LEU A 19 -14.43 -2.20 7.29
C LEU A 19 -12.93 -2.51 7.41
N ARG A 20 -12.53 -3.35 8.37
CA ARG A 20 -11.13 -3.79 8.50
C ARG A 20 -10.65 -4.66 7.34
N GLN A 21 -11.54 -5.43 6.72
CA GLN A 21 -11.20 -6.21 5.52
C GLN A 21 -10.97 -5.28 4.32
N GLN A 22 -11.84 -4.28 4.13
CA GLN A 22 -11.67 -3.26 3.09
C GLN A 22 -10.36 -2.48 3.28
N GLN A 23 -10.03 -2.07 4.51
CA GLN A 23 -8.76 -1.39 4.80
C GLN A 23 -7.55 -2.26 4.44
N ARG A 24 -7.56 -3.55 4.80
CA ARG A 24 -6.47 -4.48 4.46
C ARG A 24 -6.35 -4.70 2.95
N ALA A 25 -7.47 -4.78 2.24
CA ALA A 25 -7.46 -4.91 0.78
C ALA A 25 -6.82 -3.69 0.11
N LEU A 26 -7.15 -2.47 0.57
CA LEU A 26 -6.52 -1.24 0.09
C LEU A 26 -5.01 -1.24 0.34
N ALA A 27 -4.58 -1.59 1.56
CA ALA A 27 -3.16 -1.66 1.89
C ALA A 27 -2.41 -2.68 1.00
N SER A 28 -2.99 -3.87 0.81
CA SER A 28 -2.41 -4.89 -0.08
C SER A 28 -2.27 -4.38 -1.51
N LYS A 29 -3.28 -3.65 -2.03
CA LYS A 29 -3.23 -3.14 -3.40
C LYS A 29 -2.22 -2.01 -3.58
N ILE A 30 -2.06 -1.16 -2.56
CA ILE A 30 -1.00 -0.15 -2.54
C ILE A 30 0.37 -0.81 -2.63
N SER A 31 0.65 -1.81 -1.78
CA SER A 31 1.95 -2.48 -1.79
C SER A 31 2.25 -3.22 -3.10
N GLU A 32 1.23 -3.79 -3.75
CA GLU A 32 1.36 -4.39 -5.09
C GLU A 32 1.79 -3.34 -6.11
N LEU A 33 1.08 -2.21 -6.18
CA LEU A 33 1.40 -1.12 -7.11
C LEU A 33 2.77 -0.50 -6.86
N GLU A 34 3.19 -0.37 -5.59
CA GLU A 34 4.52 0.12 -5.24
C GLU A 34 5.63 -0.84 -5.69
N MET A 35 5.37 -2.15 -5.70
CA MET A 35 6.31 -3.14 -6.24
C MET A 35 6.41 -3.02 -7.76
N ASP A 36 5.26 -3.00 -8.46
CA ASP A 36 5.21 -2.81 -9.92
C ASP A 36 5.93 -1.51 -10.35
N MET A 37 5.74 -0.42 -9.59
CA MET A 37 6.41 0.86 -9.86
C MET A 37 7.93 0.76 -9.76
N LYS A 38 8.47 0.01 -8.79
CA LYS A 38 9.91 -0.22 -8.65
C LYS A 38 10.46 -1.07 -9.79
N GLU A 39 9.71 -2.08 -10.23
CA GLU A 39 10.08 -2.87 -11.41
C GLU A 39 10.14 -1.99 -12.67
N HIS A 40 9.11 -1.15 -12.88
CA HIS A 40 9.11 -0.19 -13.97
C HIS A 40 10.29 0.79 -13.89
N GLU A 41 10.62 1.29 -12.69
CA GLU A 41 11.76 2.18 -12.48
C GLU A 41 13.08 1.53 -12.87
N LEU A 42 13.33 0.30 -12.44
CA LEU A 42 14.53 -0.45 -12.80
C LEU A 42 14.64 -0.64 -14.32
N VAL A 43 13.54 -1.03 -14.98
CA VAL A 43 13.54 -1.19 -16.44
C VAL A 43 13.81 0.14 -17.15
N ILE A 44 13.19 1.23 -16.69
CA ILE A 44 13.45 2.58 -17.23
C ILE A 44 14.92 2.94 -17.07
N GLU A 45 15.53 2.72 -15.91
CA GLU A 45 16.95 2.99 -15.68
C GLU A 45 17.84 2.22 -16.65
N THR A 46 17.60 0.92 -16.83
CA THR A 46 18.39 0.10 -17.77
C THR A 46 18.23 0.50 -19.23
N LEU A 47 17.09 1.08 -19.62
CA LEU A 47 16.80 1.45 -21.00
C LEU A 47 17.24 2.88 -21.36
N LYS A 48 17.50 3.75 -20.37
CA LYS A 48 17.91 5.15 -20.61
C LYS A 48 19.21 5.27 -21.41
N ASP A 49 20.15 4.37 -21.17
CA ASP A 49 21.48 4.38 -21.81
C ASP A 49 21.51 3.55 -23.11
N VAL A 50 20.36 3.00 -23.53
CA VAL A 50 20.25 2.17 -24.73
C VAL A 50 19.86 3.04 -25.93
N ALA A 51 20.47 2.76 -27.09
CA ALA A 51 20.15 3.46 -28.33
C ALA A 51 18.64 3.44 -28.66
N PRO A 52 18.01 4.59 -28.97
CA PRO A 52 16.55 4.68 -29.15
C PRO A 52 15.97 3.79 -30.25
N GLU A 53 16.75 3.55 -31.31
CA GLU A 53 16.37 2.72 -32.47
C GLU A 53 16.55 1.21 -32.22
N ARG A 54 17.12 0.82 -31.07
CA ARG A 54 17.31 -0.60 -30.76
C ARG A 54 15.95 -1.29 -30.58
N LYS A 55 15.83 -2.48 -31.17
CA LYS A 55 14.66 -3.33 -31.03
C LYS A 55 14.49 -3.77 -29.57
N CYS A 56 13.26 -3.71 -29.10
CA CYS A 56 12.78 -4.17 -27.80
C CYS A 56 11.61 -5.14 -28.04
N PHE A 57 11.47 -6.15 -27.20
CA PHE A 57 10.38 -7.12 -27.31
C PHE A 57 9.56 -7.12 -26.03
N ARG A 58 8.25 -6.92 -26.17
CA ARG A 58 7.32 -6.94 -25.05
C ARG A 58 6.46 -8.19 -25.11
N MET A 59 6.35 -8.92 -24.01
CA MET A 59 5.43 -10.05 -23.89
C MET A 59 4.00 -9.54 -23.61
N VAL A 60 3.03 -9.96 -24.42
CA VAL A 60 1.61 -9.68 -24.25
C VAL A 60 0.82 -10.95 -24.52
N GLY A 61 0.15 -11.48 -23.48
CA GLY A 61 -0.67 -12.69 -23.62
C GLY A 61 0.08 -13.92 -24.17
N GLY A 62 1.38 -14.03 -23.87
CA GLY A 62 2.24 -15.12 -24.38
C GLY A 62 2.87 -14.88 -25.75
N VAL A 63 2.58 -13.76 -26.42
CA VAL A 63 3.19 -13.38 -27.71
C VAL A 63 4.22 -12.27 -27.49
N LEU A 64 5.39 -12.38 -28.13
CA LEU A 64 6.39 -11.30 -28.16
C LEU A 64 6.06 -10.30 -29.27
N VAL A 65 5.89 -9.04 -28.90
CA VAL A 65 5.63 -7.93 -29.82
C VAL A 65 6.93 -7.12 -29.96
N GLU A 66 7.40 -6.98 -31.20
CA GLU A 66 8.56 -6.14 -31.51
C GLU A 66 8.19 -4.65 -31.44
N ARG A 67 9.04 -3.87 -30.78
CA ARG A 67 8.98 -2.41 -30.63
C ARG A 67 10.39 -1.83 -30.65
N THR A 68 10.52 -0.52 -30.52
CA THR A 68 11.81 0.15 -30.32
C THR A 68 11.90 0.78 -28.94
N VAL A 69 13.11 1.07 -28.46
CA VAL A 69 13.31 1.75 -27.17
C VAL A 69 12.60 3.11 -27.13
N LYS A 70 12.65 3.88 -28.23
CA LYS A 70 11.94 5.17 -28.32
C LYS A 70 10.42 5.05 -28.17
N ASP A 71 9.82 3.91 -28.51
CA ASP A 71 8.38 3.70 -28.33
C ASP A 71 8.05 3.16 -26.92
N VAL A 72 8.93 2.32 -26.37
CA VAL A 72 8.70 1.62 -25.10
C VAL A 72 9.01 2.50 -23.90
N LEU A 73 10.10 3.27 -23.94
CA LEU A 73 10.53 4.10 -22.81
C LEU A 73 9.46 5.12 -22.38
N PRO A 74 8.83 5.89 -23.28
CA PRO A 74 7.77 6.83 -22.89
C PRO A 74 6.54 6.12 -22.32
N ALA A 75 6.20 4.93 -22.82
CA ALA A 75 5.08 4.15 -22.32
C ALA A 75 5.32 3.65 -20.89
N LEU A 76 6.55 3.21 -20.59
CA LEU A 76 6.94 2.80 -19.22
C LEU A 76 6.87 3.98 -18.25
N VAL A 77 7.37 5.15 -18.65
CA VAL A 77 7.33 6.38 -17.82
C VAL A 77 5.88 6.80 -17.53
N ASN A 78 5.03 6.87 -18.56
CA ASN A 78 3.63 7.23 -18.39
C ASN A 78 2.89 6.23 -17.48
N ASN A 79 3.11 4.93 -17.66
CA ASN A 79 2.51 3.91 -16.80
C ASN A 79 2.95 4.06 -15.33
N LYS A 80 4.25 4.30 -15.08
CA LYS A 80 4.75 4.57 -13.72
C LYS A 80 4.07 5.79 -13.10
N GLU A 81 3.91 6.88 -13.85
CA GLU A 81 3.22 8.09 -13.37
C GLU A 81 1.74 7.84 -13.06
N GLN A 82 1.05 7.07 -13.90
CA GLN A 82 -0.34 6.67 -13.66
C GLN A 82 -0.46 5.81 -12.39
N MET A 83 0.44 4.84 -12.20
CA MET A 83 0.49 4.04 -10.98
C MET A 83 0.71 4.91 -9.74
N ASN A 84 1.60 5.91 -9.81
CA ASN A 84 1.82 6.83 -8.71
C ASN A 84 0.55 7.60 -8.31
N LYS A 85 -0.18 8.13 -9.30
CA LYS A 85 -1.48 8.81 -9.07
C LYS A 85 -2.52 7.87 -8.44
N LEU A 86 -2.54 6.60 -8.84
CA LEU A 86 -3.42 5.60 -8.27
C LEU A 86 -3.02 5.29 -6.81
N VAL A 87 -1.73 5.13 -6.52
CA VAL A 87 -1.22 4.94 -5.15
C VAL A 87 -1.60 6.10 -4.24
N GLU A 88 -1.43 7.35 -4.70
CA GLU A 88 -1.86 8.53 -3.94
C GLU A 88 -3.37 8.51 -3.65
N THR A 89 -4.18 8.11 -4.63
CA THR A 89 -5.63 8.02 -4.49
C THR A 89 -6.03 6.92 -3.50
N LEU A 90 -5.43 5.74 -3.60
CA LEU A 90 -5.68 4.62 -2.69
C LEU A 90 -5.21 4.92 -1.27
N THR A 91 -4.10 5.65 -1.12
CA THR A 91 -3.60 6.08 0.19
C THR A 91 -4.59 7.01 0.89
N LYS A 92 -5.15 7.99 0.17
CA LYS A 92 -6.23 8.86 0.70
C LYS A 92 -7.48 8.05 1.07
N GLN A 93 -7.84 7.04 0.29
CA GLN A 93 -8.95 6.14 0.62
C GLN A 93 -8.65 5.30 1.88
N LEU A 94 -7.42 4.82 2.03
CA LEU A 94 -6.96 4.06 3.19
C LEU A 94 -7.04 4.90 4.47
N GLU A 95 -6.58 6.16 4.43
CA GLU A 95 -6.69 7.11 5.55
C GLU A 95 -8.16 7.39 5.90
N THR A 96 -8.98 7.64 4.88
CA THR A 96 -10.42 7.88 5.06
C THR A 96 -11.10 6.68 5.73
N LYS A 97 -10.77 5.46 5.29
CA LYS A 97 -11.26 4.22 5.89
C LYS A 97 -10.74 4.00 7.31
N GLY A 98 -9.49 4.34 7.59
CA GLY A 98 -8.94 4.33 8.96
C GLY A 98 -9.73 5.24 9.91
N ASN A 99 -10.04 6.46 9.47
CA ASN A 99 -10.87 7.39 10.23
C ASN A 99 -12.31 6.88 10.42
N GLU A 100 -12.90 6.25 9.39
CA GLU A 100 -14.22 5.62 9.48
C GLU A 100 -14.24 4.48 10.52
N ILE A 101 -13.21 3.62 10.52
CA ILE A 101 -13.05 2.53 11.50
C ILE A 101 -12.97 3.08 12.92
N ASN A 102 -12.18 4.13 13.15
CA ASN A 102 -12.06 4.75 14.48
C ASN A 102 -13.40 5.32 14.96
N LYS A 103 -14.09 6.08 14.10
CA LYS A 103 -15.43 6.61 14.40
C LYS A 103 -16.45 5.49 14.67
N TYR A 104 -16.38 4.40 13.92
CA TYR A 104 -17.26 3.23 14.10
C TYR A 104 -17.00 2.56 15.46
N ARG A 105 -15.73 2.43 15.84
CA ARG A 105 -15.30 1.88 17.13
C ARG A 105 -15.83 2.72 18.30
N GLU A 106 -15.67 4.04 18.23
CA GLU A 106 -16.13 4.99 19.25
C GLU A 106 -17.65 4.97 19.41
N ARG A 107 -18.40 5.06 18.30
CA ARG A 107 -19.88 5.09 18.32
C ARG A 107 -20.51 3.85 18.93
N HIS A 108 -19.86 2.70 18.79
CA HIS A 108 -20.39 1.42 19.23
C HIS A 108 -19.67 0.84 20.46
N ASN A 109 -18.75 1.60 21.06
CA ASN A 109 -17.95 1.17 22.22
C ASN A 109 -17.32 -0.22 22.03
N LEU A 110 -16.86 -0.52 20.81
CA LEU A 110 -16.33 -1.84 20.48
C LEU A 110 -15.00 -2.08 21.19
N LYS A 111 -15.00 -3.03 22.14
CA LYS A 111 -13.79 -3.58 22.75
C LYS A 111 -13.25 -4.67 21.81
N ILE A 112 -12.12 -4.38 21.16
CA ILE A 112 -11.41 -5.39 20.38
C ILE A 112 -10.81 -6.38 21.38
N LYS A 113 -11.21 -7.66 21.28
CA LYS A 113 -10.56 -8.77 22.00
C LYS A 113 -9.10 -8.84 21.50
N GLY A 114 -8.17 -8.26 22.26
CA GLY A 114 -6.75 -8.14 21.89
C GLY A 114 -6.06 -6.83 22.32
N GLU A 115 -6.80 -5.81 22.77
CA GLU A 115 -6.22 -4.64 23.48
C GLU A 115 -6.35 -4.83 24.99
N GLU A 116 -5.52 -5.70 25.56
CA GLU A 116 -5.05 -5.48 26.92
C GLU A 116 -3.85 -4.54 26.82
N SER A 117 -4.05 -3.29 27.28
CA SER A 117 -3.04 -2.30 27.70
C SER A 117 -1.99 -1.82 26.68
N LYS A 118 -2.26 -0.67 26.05
CA LYS A 118 -1.22 0.30 25.65
C LYS A 118 -1.54 1.75 26.08
N ASP A 119 -2.29 1.91 27.17
CA ASP A 119 -2.47 3.18 27.85
C ASP A 119 -1.96 3.07 29.29
N MET A 120 -0.63 3.11 29.45
CA MET A 120 0.11 3.63 30.61
C MET A 120 1.60 3.30 30.43
N GLU A 121 2.37 4.25 29.90
CA GLU A 121 3.73 4.61 30.34
C GLU A 121 4.30 5.69 29.40
N LYS A 122 3.91 6.94 29.66
CA LYS A 122 4.76 8.10 29.35
C LYS A 122 5.50 8.46 30.64
N SER A 123 6.63 7.81 30.88
CA SER A 123 7.72 8.40 31.67
C SER A 123 9.04 7.77 31.31
N SER A 124 10.02 8.65 31.08
CA SER A 124 11.47 8.43 31.11
C SER A 124 12.14 8.12 29.77
N LYS A 125 12.92 9.13 29.36
CA LYS A 125 13.97 9.13 28.35
C LYS A 125 14.93 7.96 28.56
N ASP A 126 15.38 7.32 27.49
CA ASP A 126 16.80 7.12 27.22
C ASP A 126 17.05 6.66 25.78
N VAL A 127 17.96 7.37 25.12
CA VAL A 127 18.47 7.10 23.77
C VAL A 127 19.47 5.94 23.87
N LYS A 128 19.27 4.85 23.12
CA LYS A 128 20.40 4.01 22.66
C LYS A 128 20.23 3.59 21.19
N THR A 129 21.27 3.96 20.47
CA THR A 129 21.56 3.90 19.04
C THR A 129 21.64 2.47 18.49
N GLY A 130 21.54 2.39 17.16
CA GLY A 130 21.48 1.18 16.35
C GLY A 130 22.54 0.12 16.66
N GLY A 131 22.08 -1.12 16.73
CA GLY A 131 22.92 -2.30 16.89
C GLY A 131 22.99 -3.08 15.60
N VAL A 132 24.08 -2.89 14.86
CA VAL A 132 24.60 -3.93 13.95
C VAL A 132 26.00 -4.23 14.45
N LEU A 133 26.19 -5.43 15.00
CA LEU A 133 27.47 -5.92 15.50
C LEU A 133 28.06 -6.85 14.44
N VAL A 134 29.21 -6.47 13.86
CA VAL A 134 30.01 -7.33 12.99
C VAL A 134 31.07 -8.00 13.86
N ALA A 135 31.08 -9.33 13.89
CA ALA A 135 32.11 -10.10 14.58
C ALA A 135 33.44 -9.98 13.83
N LYS A 136 34.54 -9.78 14.56
CA LYS A 136 35.90 -9.80 14.01
C LYS A 136 36.43 -11.24 14.13
N GLU A 137 36.67 -11.89 13.00
CA GLU A 137 37.36 -13.19 12.96
C GLU A 137 38.81 -13.05 13.44
N SER A 138 39.28 -14.06 14.18
CA SER A 138 40.69 -14.21 14.59
C SER A 138 41.44 -15.07 13.58
#